data_AF-A0A2S5R0P0-F1
#
_entry.id   AF-A0A2S5R0P0-F1
#
_cell.length_a   1.000
_cell.length_b   1.000
_cell.length_c   1.000
_cell.angle_alpha   90.00
_cell.angle_beta   90.00
_cell.angle_gamma   90.00
#
_symmetry.space_group_name_H-M   'P 1'
#
loop_
_entity.id
_entity.type
_entity.pdbx_description
1 polymer ?
#
loop_
_entity_poly.entity_id
_entity_poly.type
_entity_poly.pdbx_seq_one_letter_code
_entity_poly.pdbx_strand_id
1 'polypeptide(L)'
;MTHRICFTLLQSLPREQALRMVKRLQELNEKERIAANIVKNQLLKIVSGGQTGADRAALDCAIQFGLEHGGWCPAGRIAEDGVIPQHYQLNELEDAGYKQRTRQNVIDSDGTLILNLGELDGGTLATSRLAKHLQKPCLVVQLDSDAVEDDVASVISWLAQSNIKVLNVAGARESKRNGSYQLSREFLQQLFTELEITE
;
A
#
# COMPACT_ATOMS: atom_id res chain seq x y z
N MET A 1 12.26 1.15 12.51
CA MET A 1 12.99 -0.02 13.10
C MET A 1 12.88 -0.10 14.63
N THR A 2 11.87 -0.80 15.18
CA THR A 2 12.01 -1.41 16.51
C THR A 2 11.06 -2.59 16.66
N HIS A 3 11.52 -3.80 16.36
CA HIS A 3 11.01 -4.97 17.08
C HIS A 3 11.39 -4.77 18.55
N ARG A 4 10.51 -4.15 19.34
CA ARG A 4 10.72 -3.99 20.80
C ARG A 4 10.63 -5.36 21.45
N ILE A 5 11.71 -6.15 21.37
CA ILE A 5 11.95 -7.15 22.40
C ILE A 5 12.13 -6.35 23.68
N CYS A 6 11.17 -6.48 24.59
CA CYS A 6 11.23 -5.85 25.89
C CYS A 6 12.59 -6.18 26.51
N PHE A 7 13.39 -5.17 26.83
CA PHE A 7 14.76 -5.34 27.34
C PHE A 7 14.77 -6.26 28.57
N THR A 8 13.69 -6.22 29.34
CA THR A 8 13.38 -7.09 30.48
C THR A 8 13.29 -8.59 30.11
N LEU A 9 12.82 -8.92 28.91
CA LEU A 9 12.70 -10.28 28.38
C LEU A 9 14.05 -10.85 27.91
N LEU A 10 14.97 -10.00 27.45
CA LEU A 10 16.34 -10.40 27.11
C LEU A 10 17.18 -10.70 28.37
N GLN A 11 16.94 -9.98 29.46
CA GLN A 11 17.65 -10.15 30.72
C GLN A 11 17.26 -11.42 31.50
N SER A 12 16.09 -11.99 31.24
CA SER A 12 15.61 -13.20 31.91
C SER A 12 15.99 -14.51 31.19
N LEU A 13 16.59 -14.43 29.99
CA LEU A 13 16.99 -15.59 29.19
C LEU A 13 18.42 -16.05 29.53
N PRO A 14 18.72 -17.36 29.43
CA PRO A 14 20.09 -17.86 29.48
C PRO A 14 20.96 -17.18 28.42
N ARG A 15 22.23 -16.88 28.75
CA ARG A 15 23.16 -16.11 27.89
C ARG A 15 23.22 -16.60 26.44
N GLU A 16 23.29 -17.92 26.23
CA GLU A 16 23.28 -18.48 24.87
C GLU A 16 21.98 -18.20 24.10
N GLN A 17 20.83 -18.28 24.77
CA GLN A 17 19.53 -18.01 24.15
C GLN A 17 19.39 -16.52 23.83
N ALA A 18 19.83 -15.64 24.73
CA ALA A 18 19.87 -14.20 24.48
C ALA A 18 20.76 -13.86 23.27
N LEU A 19 21.96 -14.45 23.16
CA LEU A 19 22.86 -14.25 22.01
C LEU A 19 22.24 -14.72 20.69
N ARG A 20 21.57 -15.89 20.69
CA ARG A 20 20.85 -16.38 19.50
C ARG A 20 19.71 -15.44 19.09
N MET A 21 18.97 -14.91 20.06
CA MET A 21 17.88 -13.96 19.80
C MET A 21 18.42 -12.65 19.20
N VAL A 22 19.48 -12.08 19.76
CA VAL A 22 20.11 -10.85 19.25
C VAL A 22 20.62 -11.04 17.82
N LYS A 23 21.29 -12.16 17.54
CA LYS A 23 21.76 -12.48 16.18
C LYS A 23 20.60 -12.58 15.19
N ARG A 24 19.51 -13.25 15.58
CA ARG A 24 18.30 -13.36 14.75
C ARG A 24 17.68 -11.98 14.46
N LEU A 25 17.63 -11.09 15.45
CA LEU A 25 17.15 -9.72 15.26
C LEU A 25 18.02 -8.93 14.28
N GLN A 26 19.35 -9.04 14.40
CA GLN A 26 20.28 -8.38 13.47
C GLN A 26 20.09 -8.88 12.03
N GLU A 27 19.92 -10.19 11.86
CA GLU A 27 19.65 -10.78 10.55
C GLU A 27 18.29 -10.35 9.97
N LEU A 28 17.25 -10.20 10.80
CA LEU A 28 15.95 -9.68 10.38
C LEU A 28 16.07 -8.22 9.94
N ASN A 29 16.70 -7.37 10.74
CA ASN A 29 16.91 -5.96 10.40
C ASN A 29 17.69 -5.81 9.08
N GLU A 30 18.70 -6.65 8.83
CA GLU A 30 19.46 -6.60 7.57
C GLU A 30 18.60 -7.02 6.37
N LYS A 31 17.76 -8.05 6.52
CA LYS A 31 16.81 -8.45 5.46
C LYS A 31 15.81 -7.36 5.14
N GLU A 32 15.25 -6.70 6.15
CA GLU A 32 14.32 -5.59 5.99
C GLU A 32 14.99 -4.42 5.24
N ARG A 33 16.22 -4.06 5.60
CA ARG A 33 17.00 -3.03 4.90
C ARG A 33 17.27 -3.37 3.45
N ILE A 34 17.61 -4.61 3.16
CA ILE A 34 17.83 -5.08 1.77
C ILE A 34 16.51 -4.98 0.99
N ALA A 35 15.40 -5.44 1.55
CA ALA A 35 14.09 -5.36 0.91
C ALA A 35 13.68 -3.89 0.64
N ALA A 36 13.85 -3.00 1.62
CA ALA A 36 13.58 -1.57 1.45
C ALA A 36 14.41 -0.95 0.32
N ASN A 37 15.71 -1.26 0.26
CA ASN A 37 16.57 -0.78 -0.84
C ASN A 37 16.17 -1.33 -2.22
N ILE A 38 15.74 -2.58 -2.30
CA ILE A 38 15.22 -3.15 -3.55
C ILE A 38 13.99 -2.36 -4.01
N VAL A 39 13.03 -2.15 -3.11
CA VAL A 39 11.79 -1.43 -3.41
C VAL A 39 12.09 0.02 -3.81
N LYS A 40 12.93 0.73 -3.05
CA LYS A 40 13.35 2.11 -3.33
C LYS A 40 13.89 2.29 -4.75
N ASN A 41 14.68 1.32 -5.23
CA ASN A 41 15.31 1.41 -6.56
C ASN A 41 14.42 0.91 -7.70
N GLN A 42 13.30 0.21 -7.42
CA GLN A 42 12.46 -0.39 -8.45
C GLN A 42 11.06 0.22 -8.55
N LEU A 43 10.52 0.80 -7.46
CA LEU A 43 9.16 1.35 -7.45
C LEU A 43 9.16 2.65 -8.25
N LEU A 44 8.52 2.63 -9.42
CA LEU A 44 8.51 3.73 -10.37
C LEU A 44 7.25 4.57 -10.27
N LYS A 45 6.10 3.94 -10.01
CA LYS A 45 4.80 4.59 -10.15
C LYS A 45 3.75 4.07 -9.17
N ILE A 46 2.97 4.99 -8.63
CA ILE A 46 1.73 4.70 -7.91
C ILE A 46 0.54 4.94 -8.84
N VAL A 47 -0.35 3.96 -8.97
CA VAL A 47 -1.61 4.13 -9.70
C VAL A 47 -2.80 3.94 -8.79
N SER A 48 -3.87 4.67 -9.09
CA SER A 48 -5.17 4.49 -8.47
C SER A 48 -6.27 4.98 -9.39
N GLY A 49 -7.54 4.69 -9.10
CA GLY A 49 -8.64 5.20 -9.93
C GLY A 49 -9.34 6.44 -9.40
N GLY A 50 -8.74 7.11 -8.41
CA GLY A 50 -9.14 8.43 -7.99
C GLY A 50 -10.56 8.49 -7.44
N GLN A 51 -11.01 7.51 -6.68
CA GLN A 51 -12.15 7.69 -5.79
C GLN A 51 -11.72 8.49 -4.54
N THR A 52 -12.66 8.99 -3.73
CA THR A 52 -12.34 9.44 -2.36
C THR A 52 -11.77 8.29 -1.51
N GLY A 53 -11.25 8.60 -0.32
CA GLY A 53 -10.67 7.60 0.57
C GLY A 53 -9.26 7.18 0.13
N ALA A 54 -9.00 5.88 0.16
CA ALA A 54 -7.67 5.31 -0.10
C ALA A 54 -7.09 5.68 -1.48
N ASP A 55 -7.94 5.74 -2.51
CA ASP A 55 -7.50 6.07 -3.86
C ASP A 55 -6.87 7.47 -3.93
N ARG A 56 -7.50 8.44 -3.26
CA ARG A 56 -7.01 9.83 -3.20
C ARG A 56 -5.75 9.95 -2.34
N ALA A 57 -5.74 9.28 -1.19
CA ALA A 57 -4.57 9.23 -0.31
C ALA A 57 -3.33 8.70 -1.04
N ALA A 58 -3.49 7.69 -1.89
CA ALA A 58 -2.39 7.16 -2.69
C ALA A 58 -1.81 8.17 -3.67
N LEU A 59 -2.68 8.89 -4.38
CA LEU A 59 -2.26 9.92 -5.34
C LEU A 59 -1.60 11.10 -4.62
N ASP A 60 -2.17 11.54 -3.50
CA ASP A 60 -1.62 12.64 -2.70
C ASP A 60 -0.25 12.29 -2.10
N CYS A 61 -0.07 11.07 -1.57
CA CYS A 61 1.24 10.62 -1.11
C CYS A 61 2.24 10.49 -2.26
N ALA A 62 1.84 9.99 -3.42
CA ALA A 62 2.74 9.90 -4.56
C ALA A 62 3.22 11.29 -5.01
N ILE A 63 2.33 12.28 -5.04
CA ILE A 63 2.67 13.68 -5.31
C ILE A 63 3.63 14.23 -4.25
N GLN A 64 3.31 14.03 -2.96
CA GLN A 64 4.10 14.53 -1.84
C GLN A 64 5.54 14.00 -1.88
N PHE A 65 5.73 12.73 -2.25
CA PHE A 65 7.02 12.04 -2.27
C PHE A 65 7.70 12.06 -3.66
N GLY A 66 7.21 12.88 -4.61
CA GLY A 66 7.81 13.02 -5.93
C GLY A 66 7.76 11.77 -6.82
N LEU A 67 6.90 10.79 -6.49
CA LEU A 67 6.71 9.57 -7.29
C LEU A 67 5.83 9.86 -8.51
N GLU A 68 6.12 9.19 -9.62
CA GLU A 68 5.18 9.21 -10.75
C GLU A 68 3.83 8.66 -10.26
N HIS A 69 2.75 9.34 -10.64
CA HIS A 69 1.41 8.93 -10.26
C HIS A 69 0.47 8.90 -11.47
N GLY A 70 -0.63 8.16 -11.35
CA GLY A 70 -1.68 8.16 -12.35
C GLY A 70 -2.69 7.05 -12.16
N GLY A 71 -3.17 6.48 -13.25
CA GLY A 71 -4.13 5.38 -13.26
C GLY A 71 -5.38 5.70 -14.06
N TRP A 72 -6.36 4.80 -13.98
CA TRP A 72 -7.59 4.85 -14.77
C TRP A 72 -8.78 5.27 -13.92
N CYS A 73 -9.49 6.30 -14.36
CA CYS A 73 -10.73 6.79 -13.76
C CYS A 73 -11.91 6.63 -14.73
N PRO A 74 -13.17 6.69 -14.24
CA PRO A 74 -14.35 6.69 -15.11
C PRO A 74 -14.34 7.88 -16.08
N ALA A 75 -15.02 7.73 -17.22
CA ALA A 75 -15.33 8.84 -18.12
C ALA A 75 -16.01 10.01 -17.35
N GLY A 76 -15.66 11.25 -17.70
CA GLY A 76 -16.01 12.46 -16.98
C GLY A 76 -15.26 12.66 -15.66
N ARG A 77 -14.23 11.84 -15.38
CA ARG A 77 -13.45 11.86 -14.13
C ARG A 77 -14.35 11.78 -12.89
N ILE A 78 -15.33 10.90 -12.90
CA ILE A 78 -16.37 10.85 -11.85
C ILE A 78 -15.85 10.15 -10.59
N ALA A 79 -16.04 10.80 -9.44
CA ALA A 79 -15.91 10.26 -8.09
C ALA A 79 -17.17 10.56 -7.25
N GLU A 80 -17.25 10.07 -6.01
CA GLU A 80 -18.44 10.28 -5.18
C GLU A 80 -18.65 11.75 -4.76
N ASP A 81 -17.58 12.53 -4.73
CA ASP A 81 -17.55 13.95 -4.39
C ASP A 81 -17.59 14.88 -5.62
N GLY A 82 -17.81 14.31 -6.81
CA GLY A 82 -17.91 15.05 -8.06
C GLY A 82 -16.76 14.73 -9.02
N VAL A 83 -16.23 15.76 -9.67
CA VAL A 83 -15.17 15.62 -10.68
C VAL A 83 -13.81 15.53 -9.98
N ILE A 84 -13.03 14.51 -10.33
CA ILE A 84 -11.68 14.31 -9.81
C ILE A 84 -10.79 15.50 -10.23
N PRO A 85 -10.10 16.17 -9.28
CA PRO A 85 -9.23 17.29 -9.56
C PRO A 85 -8.19 17.03 -10.66
N GLN A 86 -7.87 18.06 -11.44
CA GLN A 86 -7.01 17.97 -12.62
C GLN A 86 -5.52 17.77 -12.28
N HIS A 87 -5.10 18.05 -11.04
CA HIS A 87 -3.71 17.82 -10.62
C HIS A 87 -3.35 16.33 -10.53
N TYR A 88 -4.35 15.44 -10.47
CA TYR A 88 -4.12 14.00 -10.58
C TYR A 88 -3.99 13.56 -12.04
N GLN A 89 -2.85 12.98 -12.40
CA GLN A 89 -2.52 12.52 -13.76
C GLN A 89 -3.25 11.21 -14.15
N LEU A 90 -4.59 11.22 -14.07
CA LEU A 90 -5.45 10.09 -14.39
C LEU A 90 -5.91 10.12 -15.84
N ASN A 91 -5.97 8.94 -16.45
CA ASN A 91 -6.57 8.72 -17.76
C ASN A 91 -8.04 8.33 -17.59
N GLU A 92 -8.91 8.93 -18.39
CA GLU A 92 -10.30 8.50 -18.49
C GLU A 92 -10.39 7.21 -19.31
N LEU A 93 -11.15 6.25 -18.81
CA LEU A 93 -11.49 5.05 -19.56
C LEU A 93 -12.88 5.26 -20.19
N GLU A 94 -12.93 5.33 -21.53
CA GLU A 94 -14.19 5.51 -22.27
C GLU A 94 -15.19 4.39 -21.94
N ASP A 95 -16.48 4.76 -21.80
CA ASP A 95 -17.59 3.86 -21.46
C ASP A 95 -17.39 3.01 -20.18
N ALA A 96 -16.47 3.43 -19.29
CA ALA A 96 -16.14 2.70 -18.08
C ALA A 96 -16.90 3.22 -16.86
N GLY A 97 -17.63 2.31 -16.20
CA GLY A 97 -18.04 2.50 -14.81
C GLY A 97 -16.92 2.13 -13.82
N TYR A 98 -17.24 2.17 -12.53
CA TYR A 98 -16.29 1.88 -11.46
C TYR A 98 -15.63 0.49 -11.57
N LYS A 99 -16.33 -0.53 -12.10
CA LYS A 99 -15.77 -1.88 -12.23
C LYS A 99 -14.69 -1.95 -13.31
N GLN A 100 -14.93 -1.29 -14.45
CA GLN A 100 -14.04 -1.28 -15.60
C GLN A 100 -12.73 -0.56 -15.27
N ARG A 101 -12.80 0.63 -14.66
CA ARG A 101 -11.60 1.36 -14.23
C ARG A 101 -10.80 0.59 -13.18
N THR A 102 -11.46 -0.08 -12.23
CA THR A 102 -10.77 -0.93 -11.23
C THR A 102 -10.05 -2.09 -11.93
N ARG A 103 -10.71 -2.75 -12.89
CA ARG A 103 -10.09 -3.81 -13.68
C ARG A 103 -8.85 -3.32 -14.42
N GLN A 104 -8.94 -2.15 -15.06
CA GLN A 104 -7.82 -1.63 -15.83
C GLN A 104 -6.62 -1.28 -14.94
N ASN A 105 -6.86 -0.67 -13.77
CA ASN A 105 -5.78 -0.39 -12.80
C ASN A 105 -5.09 -1.67 -12.29
N VAL A 106 -5.82 -2.79 -12.14
CA VAL A 106 -5.24 -4.09 -11.75
C VAL A 106 -4.43 -4.72 -12.90
N ILE A 107 -4.88 -4.54 -14.15
CA ILE A 107 -4.19 -5.10 -15.33
C ILE A 107 -2.87 -4.37 -15.59
N ASP A 108 -2.91 -3.04 -15.55
CA ASP A 108 -1.80 -2.15 -15.92
C ASP A 108 -0.83 -1.86 -14.76
N SER A 109 -0.99 -2.54 -13.62
CA SER A 109 -0.04 -2.52 -12.52
C SER A 109 0.64 -3.88 -12.35
N ASP A 110 1.79 -3.90 -11.68
CA ASP A 110 2.50 -5.14 -11.36
C ASP A 110 1.86 -5.84 -10.15
N GLY A 111 1.20 -5.08 -9.28
CA GLY A 111 0.51 -5.61 -8.10
C GLY A 111 -0.49 -4.61 -7.56
N THR A 112 -1.36 -5.09 -6.66
CA THR A 112 -2.39 -4.28 -6.00
C THR A 112 -2.26 -4.37 -4.48
N LEU A 113 -2.06 -3.23 -3.83
CA LEU A 113 -2.18 -3.06 -2.38
C LEU A 113 -3.59 -2.56 -2.07
N ILE A 114 -4.31 -3.31 -1.22
CA ILE A 114 -5.64 -2.93 -0.75
C ILE A 114 -5.53 -2.49 0.71
N LEU A 115 -5.81 -1.21 0.94
CA LEU A 115 -5.87 -0.62 2.27
C LEU A 115 -7.30 -0.69 2.79
N ASN A 116 -7.54 -1.54 3.79
CA ASN A 116 -8.87 -1.94 4.22
C ASN A 116 -9.19 -1.48 5.65
N LEU A 117 -10.43 -1.07 5.88
CA LEU A 117 -10.99 -0.73 7.19
C LEU A 117 -12.27 -1.56 7.39
N GLY A 118 -12.40 -2.22 8.53
CA GLY A 118 -13.45 -3.18 8.84
C GLY A 118 -13.47 -4.37 7.88
N GLU A 119 -14.64 -4.99 7.70
CA GLU A 119 -14.78 -6.16 6.81
C GLU A 119 -14.40 -5.86 5.35
N LEU A 120 -13.61 -6.76 4.74
CA LEU A 120 -13.27 -6.67 3.31
C LEU A 120 -14.50 -6.99 2.46
N ASP A 121 -15.17 -5.97 1.94
CA ASP A 121 -16.48 -6.10 1.29
C ASP A 121 -16.67 -5.22 0.04
N GLY A 122 -17.72 -5.49 -0.74
CA GLY A 122 -18.08 -4.69 -1.92
C GLY A 122 -16.94 -4.50 -2.93
N GLY A 123 -16.56 -3.25 -3.20
CA GLY A 123 -15.55 -2.89 -4.19
C GLY A 123 -14.15 -3.43 -3.88
N THR A 124 -13.69 -3.37 -2.62
CA THR A 124 -12.35 -3.85 -2.24
C THR A 124 -12.24 -5.37 -2.33
N LEU A 125 -13.29 -6.09 -1.90
CA LEU A 125 -13.39 -7.54 -2.09
C LEU A 125 -13.41 -7.92 -3.58
N ALA A 126 -14.13 -7.16 -4.41
CA ALA A 126 -14.16 -7.38 -5.85
C ALA A 126 -12.77 -7.17 -6.49
N THR A 127 -12.03 -6.13 -6.06
CA THR A 127 -10.64 -5.89 -6.50
C THR A 127 -9.73 -7.05 -6.12
N SER A 128 -9.79 -7.54 -4.88
CA SER A 128 -8.98 -8.68 -4.43
C SER A 128 -9.26 -9.95 -5.24
N ARG A 129 -10.54 -10.27 -5.45
CA ARG A 129 -10.96 -11.41 -6.27
C ARG A 129 -10.50 -11.27 -7.72
N LEU A 130 -10.56 -10.06 -8.26
CA LEU A 130 -10.13 -9.77 -9.62
C LEU A 130 -8.62 -9.93 -9.79
N ALA A 131 -7.82 -9.39 -8.88
CA ALA A 131 -6.36 -9.56 -8.91
C ALA A 131 -5.97 -11.04 -8.84
N LYS A 132 -6.63 -11.82 -7.95
CA LYS A 132 -6.45 -13.27 -7.86
C LYS A 132 -6.83 -13.98 -9.17
N HIS A 133 -7.95 -13.60 -9.79
CA HIS A 133 -8.40 -14.19 -11.05
C HIS A 133 -7.44 -13.89 -12.21
N LEU A 134 -6.86 -12.69 -12.23
CA LEU A 134 -5.86 -12.26 -13.22
C LEU A 134 -4.44 -12.71 -12.89
N GLN A 135 -4.25 -13.49 -11.81
CA GLN A 135 -2.95 -13.95 -11.32
C GLN A 135 -1.96 -12.80 -11.06
N LYS A 136 -2.47 -11.64 -10.63
CA LYS A 136 -1.68 -10.48 -10.22
C LYS A 136 -1.41 -10.53 -8.71
N PRO A 137 -0.19 -10.24 -8.25
CA PRO A 137 0.11 -10.04 -6.84
C PRO A 137 -0.88 -9.08 -6.17
N CYS A 138 -1.46 -9.50 -5.05
CA CYS A 138 -2.40 -8.70 -4.29
C CYS A 138 -2.14 -8.88 -2.80
N LEU A 139 -1.99 -7.77 -2.07
CA LEU A 139 -1.86 -7.75 -0.62
C LEU A 139 -2.98 -6.90 -0.02
N VAL A 140 -3.60 -7.38 1.05
CA VAL A 140 -4.61 -6.64 1.81
C VAL A 140 -4.01 -6.30 3.17
N VAL A 141 -4.06 -5.02 3.55
CA VAL A 141 -3.63 -4.51 4.85
C VAL A 141 -4.84 -4.01 5.63
N GLN A 142 -4.92 -4.37 6.90
CA GLN A 142 -6.03 -4.03 7.78
C GLN A 142 -5.65 -2.84 8.67
N LEU A 143 -6.11 -1.63 8.30
CA LEU A 143 -5.68 -0.37 8.89
C LEU A 143 -6.29 -0.04 10.27
N ASP A 144 -7.35 -0.74 10.66
CA ASP A 144 -8.01 -0.59 11.97
C ASP A 144 -7.56 -1.68 12.98
N SER A 145 -6.39 -2.27 12.75
CA SER A 145 -5.73 -3.19 13.69
C SER A 145 -4.56 -2.50 14.42
N ASP A 146 -4.25 -2.96 15.63
CA ASP A 146 -3.18 -2.37 16.47
C ASP A 146 -1.74 -2.65 15.95
N ALA A 147 -1.57 -3.28 14.79
CA ALA A 147 -0.31 -3.86 14.30
C ALA A 147 0.32 -3.12 13.08
N VAL A 148 0.19 -1.80 13.02
CA VAL A 148 0.58 -0.98 11.85
C VAL A 148 2.06 -1.12 11.45
N GLU A 149 2.98 -1.18 12.41
CA GLU A 149 4.42 -1.30 12.11
C GLU A 149 4.78 -2.63 11.44
N ASP A 150 4.17 -3.74 11.90
CA ASP A 150 4.38 -5.07 11.32
C ASP A 150 3.81 -5.15 9.89
N ASP A 151 2.74 -4.39 9.62
CA ASP A 151 2.13 -4.31 8.30
C ASP A 151 3.04 -3.58 7.28
N VAL A 152 3.74 -2.50 7.68
CA VAL A 152 4.65 -1.78 6.78
C VAL A 152 5.82 -2.67 6.34
N ALA A 153 6.48 -3.36 7.28
CA ALA A 153 7.59 -4.25 6.97
C ALA A 153 7.14 -5.42 6.05
N SER A 154 5.93 -5.91 6.28
CA SER A 154 5.29 -6.94 5.45
C SER A 154 5.01 -6.44 4.04
N VAL A 155 4.52 -5.20 3.87
CA VAL A 155 4.31 -4.58 2.56
C VAL A 155 5.64 -4.41 1.82
N ILE A 156 6.70 -3.91 2.47
CA ILE A 156 8.02 -3.76 1.85
C ILE A 156 8.55 -5.11 1.36
N SER A 157 8.46 -6.14 2.19
CA SER A 157 8.85 -7.50 1.81
C SER A 157 8.06 -8.02 0.61
N TRP A 158 6.74 -7.80 0.60
CA TRP A 158 5.87 -8.22 -0.51
C TRP A 158 6.20 -7.48 -1.81
N LEU A 159 6.44 -6.17 -1.75
CA LEU A 159 6.83 -5.35 -2.91
C LEU A 159 8.15 -5.84 -3.51
N ALA A 160 9.15 -6.14 -2.67
CA ALA A 160 10.45 -6.66 -3.09
C ALA A 160 10.31 -8.04 -3.75
N GLN A 161 9.64 -8.98 -3.06
CA GLN A 161 9.50 -10.37 -3.53
C GLN A 161 8.67 -10.47 -4.82
N SER A 162 7.70 -9.58 -5.00
CA SER A 162 6.82 -9.56 -6.17
C SER A 162 7.36 -8.69 -7.31
N ASN A 163 8.53 -8.05 -7.15
CA ASN A 163 9.16 -7.18 -8.16
C ASN A 163 8.19 -6.09 -8.68
N ILE A 164 7.48 -5.44 -7.74
CA ILE A 164 6.47 -4.42 -8.08
C ILE A 164 7.15 -3.11 -8.46
N LYS A 165 6.98 -2.66 -9.71
CA LYS A 165 7.46 -1.37 -10.21
C LYS A 165 6.32 -0.36 -10.35
N VAL A 166 5.14 -0.83 -10.76
CA VAL A 166 3.89 -0.07 -10.78
C VAL A 166 2.95 -0.64 -9.74
N LEU A 167 2.71 0.11 -8.66
CA LEU A 167 1.83 -0.30 -7.58
C LEU A 167 0.44 0.33 -7.73
N ASN A 168 -0.59 -0.50 -7.90
CA ASN A 168 -1.97 -0.05 -7.75
C ASN A 168 -2.33 0.00 -6.26
N VAL A 169 -2.86 1.12 -5.78
CA VAL A 169 -3.40 1.25 -4.44
C VAL A 169 -4.92 1.45 -4.52
N ALA A 170 -5.64 0.62 -3.79
CA ALA A 170 -7.09 0.63 -3.73
C ALA A 170 -7.60 0.57 -2.29
N GLY A 171 -8.82 1.05 -2.08
CA GLY A 171 -9.52 0.91 -0.80
C GLY A 171 -10.97 1.35 -0.89
N ALA A 172 -11.62 1.48 0.26
CA ALA A 172 -12.99 1.97 0.31
C ALA A 172 -13.03 3.48 0.00
N ARG A 173 -14.16 3.91 -0.58
CA ARG A 173 -14.52 5.33 -0.66
C ARG A 173 -14.84 5.88 0.73
N GLU A 174 -14.59 7.17 0.92
CA GLU A 174 -14.67 7.82 2.24
C GLU A 174 -16.04 7.63 2.88
N SER A 175 -17.13 7.88 2.14
CA SER A 175 -18.48 7.74 2.70
C SER A 175 -18.90 6.29 3.02
N LYS A 176 -18.14 5.28 2.57
CA LYS A 176 -18.36 3.88 2.97
C LYS A 176 -17.60 3.52 4.23
N ARG A 177 -16.38 4.04 4.39
CA ARG A 177 -15.49 3.79 5.53
C ARG A 177 -14.87 5.11 5.95
N ASN A 178 -15.53 5.80 6.87
CA ASN A 178 -15.05 7.08 7.39
C ASN A 178 -13.63 6.91 7.96
N GLY A 179 -12.73 7.83 7.61
CA GLY A 179 -11.31 7.78 7.97
C GLY A 179 -10.44 6.99 6.98
N SER A 180 -11.01 6.43 5.91
CA SER A 180 -10.24 5.65 4.93
C SER A 180 -9.14 6.48 4.29
N TYR A 181 -9.39 7.74 3.94
CA TYR A 181 -8.37 8.64 3.42
C TYR A 181 -7.23 8.84 4.41
N GLN A 182 -7.55 9.26 5.64
CA GLN A 182 -6.54 9.64 6.63
C GLN A 182 -5.66 8.46 7.02
N LEU A 183 -6.25 7.30 7.34
CA LEU A 183 -5.49 6.11 7.72
C LEU A 183 -4.66 5.55 6.56
N SER A 184 -5.18 5.61 5.32
CA SER A 184 -4.41 5.21 4.14
C SER A 184 -3.22 6.14 3.91
N ARG A 185 -3.42 7.44 4.11
CA ARG A 185 -2.38 8.45 3.96
C ARG A 185 -1.27 8.24 4.98
N GLU A 186 -1.62 8.09 6.26
CA GLU A 186 -0.67 7.82 7.34
C GLU A 186 0.15 6.56 7.08
N PHE A 187 -0.51 5.47 6.70
CA PHE A 187 0.16 4.22 6.35
C PHE A 187 1.15 4.38 5.19
N LEU A 188 0.73 5.05 4.11
CA LEU A 188 1.57 5.26 2.93
C LEU A 188 2.73 6.22 3.21
N GLN A 189 2.52 7.25 4.03
CA GLN A 189 3.60 8.15 4.47
C GLN A 189 4.65 7.40 5.26
N GLN A 190 4.24 6.53 6.19
CA GLN A 190 5.17 5.68 6.93
C GLN A 190 5.91 4.72 5.99
N LEU A 191 5.20 4.07 5.06
CA LEU A 191 5.79 3.19 4.06
C LEU A 191 6.86 3.92 3.22
N PHE A 192 6.55 5.08 2.67
CA PHE A 192 7.49 5.82 1.80
C PHE A 192 8.67 6.42 2.59
N THR A 193 8.44 6.82 3.85
CA THR A 193 9.52 7.24 4.76
C THR A 193 10.49 6.10 5.05
N GLU A 194 9.99 4.89 5.35
CA GLU A 194 10.84 3.70 5.59
C GLU A 194 11.56 3.23 4.32
N LEU A 195 11.03 3.54 3.14
CA LEU A 195 11.73 3.35 1.86
C LEU A 195 12.76 4.45 1.56
N GLU A 196 12.93 5.44 2.44
CA GLU A 196 13.76 6.63 2.24
C GLU A 196 13.49 7.32 0.89
N ILE A 197 12.23 7.27 0.43
CA ILE A 197 11.78 8.09 -0.68
C ILE A 197 11.58 9.48 -0.07
N THR A 198 12.28 10.49 -0.58
CA THR A 198 12.23 11.85 -0.03
C THR A 198 11.38 12.76 -0.91
N GLU A 199 10.68 13.70 -0.27
CA GLU A 199 9.95 14.81 -0.90
C GLU A 199 10.82 15.65 -1.85
#